data_AF-A0A3M1QZN1-F1
#
_entry.id   AF-A0A3M1QZN1-F1
#
_cell.length_a   1.000
_cell.length_b   1.000
_cell.length_c   1.000
_cell.angle_alpha   90.00
_cell.angle_beta   90.00
_cell.angle_gamma   90.00
#
_symmetry.space_group_name_H-M   'P 1'
#
loop_
_entity.id
_entity.type
_entity.pdbx_description
1 polymer ?
#
loop_
_entity_poly.entity_id
_entity_poly.type
_entity_poly.pdbx_seq_one_letter_code
_entity_poly.pdbx_strand_id
1 'polypeptide(L)' 'ASTATTDSRFFLLYYDIPTTCYGAEGANMHGIDEYVSLPTLLEATKVIALFLLRWCGVVRE' A
#
# COMPACT_ATOMS: atom_id res chain seq x y z
N ALA A 1 10.39 -9.68 4.55
CA ALA A 1 9.29 -10.65 4.77
C ALA A 1 8.58 -10.27 6.08
N SER A 2 7.25 -10.33 6.11
CA SER A 2 6.43 -10.02 7.30
C SER A 2 5.93 -11.31 7.95
N THR A 3 5.78 -11.32 9.28
CA THR A 3 5.10 -12.40 10.03
C THR A 3 3.60 -12.14 10.21
N ALA A 4 3.11 -10.95 9.82
CA ALA A 4 1.68 -10.64 9.77
C ALA A 4 1.07 -11.06 8.43
N THR A 5 -0.21 -11.44 8.44
CA THR A 5 -0.97 -11.75 7.22
C THR A 5 -1.54 -10.48 6.58
N THR A 6 -1.74 -10.51 5.27
CA THR A 6 -2.48 -9.47 4.54
C THR A 6 -3.55 -10.11 3.66
N ASP A 7 -4.58 -9.34 3.31
CA ASP A 7 -5.64 -9.79 2.42
C ASP A 7 -5.14 -10.05 0.99
N SER A 8 -3.96 -9.52 0.64
CA SER A 8 -3.29 -9.76 -0.65
C SER A 8 -3.15 -11.26 -0.96
N ARG A 9 -3.06 -12.12 0.07
CA ARG A 9 -2.99 -13.57 -0.12
C ARG A 9 -4.19 -14.11 -0.91
N PHE A 10 -5.38 -13.55 -0.73
CA PHE A 10 -6.58 -14.08 -1.37
C PHE A 10 -6.56 -13.81 -2.86
N PHE A 11 -6.28 -12.56 -3.24
CA PHE A 11 -6.20 -12.12 -4.63
C PHE A 11 -5.15 -12.89 -5.42
N LEU A 12 -3.96 -13.09 -4.84
CA LEU A 12 -2.88 -13.79 -5.50
C LEU A 12 -3.11 -15.32 -5.58
N LEU A 13 -3.54 -15.95 -4.47
CA LEU A 13 -3.63 -17.42 -4.42
C LEU A 13 -4.90 -17.99 -5.04
N TYR A 14 -6.00 -17.23 -5.06
CA TYR A 14 -7.31 -17.77 -5.45
C TYR A 14 -7.97 -17.06 -6.62
N TYR A 15 -7.46 -15.91 -7.06
CA TYR A 15 -8.11 -15.12 -8.12
C TYR A 15 -7.19 -14.73 -9.28
N ASP A 16 -5.91 -15.12 -9.26
CA ASP A 16 -4.90 -14.75 -10.28
C ASP A 16 -4.81 -13.23 -10.52
N ILE A 17 -4.99 -12.45 -9.46
CA ILE A 17 -4.91 -10.98 -9.50
C ILE A 17 -3.58 -10.56 -8.89
N PRO A 18 -2.64 -10.00 -9.70
CA PRO A 18 -1.41 -9.42 -9.17
C PRO A 18 -1.72 -8.36 -8.12
N THR A 19 -1.17 -8.53 -6.92
CA THR A 19 -1.51 -7.69 -5.76
C THR A 19 -0.25 -7.32 -4.98
N THR A 20 -0.22 -6.11 -4.44
CA THR A 20 0.82 -5.61 -3.54
C THR A 20 0.20 -5.05 -2.26
N CYS A 21 0.95 -5.11 -1.16
CA CYS A 21 0.61 -4.44 0.10
C CYS A 21 1.71 -3.43 0.41
N TYR A 22 1.45 -2.15 0.12
CA TYR A 22 2.42 -1.06 0.19
C TYR A 22 1.80 0.14 0.93
N GLY A 23 2.59 0.81 1.77
CA GLY A 23 2.11 1.93 2.58
C GLY A 23 3.26 2.71 3.23
N ALA A 24 2.88 3.66 4.08
CA ALA A 24 3.80 4.51 4.82
C ALA A 24 4.55 3.74 5.92
N GLU A 25 5.63 4.33 6.42
CA GLU A 25 6.32 3.82 7.61
C GLU A 25 5.56 4.19 8.88
N GLY A 26 5.55 3.28 9.82
CA GLY A 26 4.95 3.43 11.14
C GLY A 26 5.50 2.37 12.09
N ALA A 27 5.13 2.43 13.35
CA ALA A 27 5.53 1.43 14.33
C ALA A 27 4.44 1.22 15.38
N ASN A 28 4.66 0.20 16.22
CA ASN A 28 3.74 -0.22 17.28
C ASN A 28 2.34 -0.58 16.76
N MET A 29 2.23 -1.19 15.57
CA MET A 29 0.96 -1.75 15.09
C MET A 29 0.38 -2.68 16.17
N HIS A 30 -0.85 -2.39 16.62
CA HIS A 30 -1.53 -3.07 17.73
C HIS A 30 -0.92 -2.83 19.13
N GLY A 31 -0.12 -1.78 19.31
CA GLY A 31 0.55 -1.44 20.57
C GLY A 31 0.16 -0.06 21.13
N ILE A 32 0.68 0.26 22.31
CA ILE A 32 0.61 1.63 22.85
C ILE A 32 1.52 2.52 22.00
N ASP A 33 1.11 3.78 21.83
CA ASP A 33 1.80 4.76 20.98
C ASP A 33 2.00 4.27 19.54
N GLU A 34 0.97 3.62 18.98
CA GLU A 34 0.87 3.35 17.53
C GLU A 34 0.93 4.67 16.75
N TYR A 35 1.82 4.74 15.75
CA TYR A 35 1.99 5.94 14.96
C TYR A 35 2.37 5.66 13.51
N VAL A 36 2.24 6.70 12.69
CA VAL A 36 2.68 6.75 11.29
C VAL A 36 3.56 7.98 11.07
N SER A 37 4.55 7.86 10.19
CA SER A 37 5.44 8.96 9.79
C SER A 37 4.78 9.82 8.72
N LEU A 38 4.43 11.08 9.04
CA LEU A 38 3.78 12.00 8.10
C LEU A 38 4.57 12.26 6.80
N PRO A 39 5.91 12.42 6.82
CA PRO A 39 6.68 12.52 5.57
C PRO A 39 6.52 11.29 4.66
N THR A 40 6.60 10.08 5.23
CA THR A 40 6.47 8.84 4.45
C THR A 40 5.03 8.59 4.00
N LEU A 41 4.04 9.07 4.76
CA LEU A 41 2.64 9.06 4.35
C LEU A 41 2.41 9.91 3.11
N LEU A 42 2.98 11.12 3.09
CA LEU A 42 2.93 11.99 1.91
C LEU A 42 3.65 11.35 0.71
N GLU A 43 4.77 10.68 0.94
CA GLU A 43 5.49 9.95 -0.11
C GLU A 43 4.69 8.76 -0.65
N ALA A 44 4.17 7.89 0.22
CA ALA A 44 3.34 6.75 -0.16
C ALA A 44 2.10 7.20 -0.95
N THR A 45 1.50 8.32 -0.56
CA THR A 45 0.38 8.94 -1.30
C THR A 45 0.78 9.31 -2.73
N LYS A 46 1.94 9.94 -2.92
CA LYS A 46 2.45 10.29 -4.26
C LYS A 46 2.76 9.04 -5.08
N VAL A 47 3.32 8.00 -4.46
CA VAL A 47 3.62 6.73 -5.12
C VAL A 47 2.34 6.06 -5.61
N ILE A 48 1.30 5.96 -4.77
CA ILE A 48 0.00 5.40 -5.16
C ILE A 48 -0.64 6.24 -6.26
N ALA A 49 -0.62 7.57 -6.16
CA ALA A 49 -1.13 8.44 -7.21
C ALA A 49 -0.40 8.20 -8.55
N LEU A 50 0.93 8.19 -8.55
CA LEU A 50 1.73 7.89 -9.75
C LEU A 50 1.47 6.48 -10.29
N PHE A 51 1.28 5.48 -9.42
CA PHE A 51 0.93 4.13 -9.82
C PHE A 51 -0.41 4.12 -10.56
N LEU A 52 -1.45 4.75 -9.99
CA LEU A 52 -2.77 4.84 -10.62
C LEU A 52 -2.71 5.54 -11.98
N LEU A 53 -2.01 6.69 -12.05
CA LEU A 53 -1.84 7.45 -13.29
C LEU A 53 -1.17 6.62 -14.40
N ARG A 54 -0.19 5.78 -14.04
CA ARG A 54 0.56 4.96 -15.00
C ARG A 54 -0.16 3.65 -15.34
N TRP A 55 -0.78 3.01 -14.36
CA TRP A 55 -1.42 1.72 -14.51
C TRP A 55 -2.77 1.82 -15.22
N CYS A 56 -3.62 2.77 -14.80
CA CYS A 56 -4.94 2.99 -15.39
C CYS A 56 -4.90 3.95 -16.59
N GLY A 57 -3.85 4.77 -16.69
CA GLY A 57 -3.80 5.90 -17.62
C GLY A 57 -4.59 7.11 -17.12
N VAL A 58 -4.46 8.23 -17.83
CA VAL A 58 -5.28 9.43 -17.64
C VAL A 58 -5.88 9.89 -18.96
N VAL A 59 -7.16 10.27 -18.93
CA VAL A 59 -7.78 10.97 -20.05
C VAL A 59 -7.24 12.40 -20.06
N ARG A 60 -6.69 12.83 -21.18
CA ARG A 60 -6.37 14.24 -21.43
C ARG A 60 -7.57 14.86 -22.14
N GLU A 61 -8.07 15.97 -21.62
CA GLU A 61 -9.00 16.84 -22.33
C GLU A 61 -8.30 17.56 -23.49
#